data_AF-A0A925F6P9-F1
#
_entry.id   AF-A0A925F6P9-F1
#
_cell.length_a   1.000
_cell.length_b   1.000
_cell.length_c   1.000
_cell.angle_alpha   90.00
_cell.angle_beta   90.00
_cell.angle_gamma   90.00
#
_symmetry.space_group_name_H-M   'P 1'
#
loop_
_entity.id
_entity.type
_entity.pdbx_description
1 polymer ?
#
loop_
_entity_poly.entity_id
_entity_poly.type
_entity_poly.pdbx_seq_one_letter_code
_entity_poly.pdbx_strand_id
1 'polypeptide(L)'
;MPLNRYVRGLLSPLSTLYGGLTDLWHGLYDAGWRKSAAFDRFVISVGNLTVGGTGKTPHVEYLLRQLQPYFTLVTLSRGYGRHTKGYRLVGLADTAETV
;
A
#
# COMPACT_ATOMS: atom_id res chain seq x y z
N MET A 1 15.44 10.63 -12.45
CA MET A 1 16.89 10.90 -12.53
C MET A 1 17.61 9.60 -12.82
N PRO A 2 18.36 9.48 -13.93
CA PRO A 2 19.14 8.27 -14.18
C PRO A 2 20.25 8.17 -13.13
N LEU A 3 20.27 7.06 -12.40
CA LEU A 3 21.30 6.78 -11.41
C LEU A 3 22.62 6.49 -12.12
N ASN A 4 23.72 7.10 -11.68
CA ASN A 4 25.06 6.88 -12.26
C ASN A 4 25.37 5.36 -12.28
N ARG A 5 25.90 4.85 -13.41
CA ARG A 5 26.15 3.42 -13.65
C ARG A 5 26.95 2.75 -12.52
N TYR A 6 27.88 3.49 -11.92
CA TYR A 6 28.67 3.05 -10.77
C TYR A 6 27.83 2.82 -9.51
N VAL A 7 26.90 3.74 -9.21
CA VAL A 7 25.98 3.63 -8.05
C VAL A 7 25.00 2.48 -8.25
N ARG A 8 24.52 2.27 -9.48
CA ARG A 8 23.65 1.13 -9.81
C ARG A 8 24.37 -0.21 -9.61
N GLY A 9 25.64 -0.29 -10.01
CA GLY A 9 26.47 -1.48 -9.77
C GLY A 9 26.64 -1.77 -8.28
N LEU A 10 26.92 -0.75 -7.47
CA LEU A 10 27.09 -0.88 -6.02
C LEU A 10 25.80 -1.31 -5.30
N LEU A 11 24.64 -0.81 -5.74
CA LEU A 11 23.34 -1.15 -5.15
C LEU A 11 22.75 -2.47 -5.68
N SER A 12 23.27 -3.02 -6.79
CA SER A 12 22.78 -4.27 -7.37
C SER A 12 22.77 -5.45 -6.39
N PRO A 13 23.85 -5.76 -5.62
CA PRO A 13 23.81 -6.86 -4.67
C PRO A 13 22.77 -6.63 -3.56
N LEU A 14 22.59 -5.38 -3.09
CA LEU A 14 21.54 -5.04 -2.13
C LEU A 14 20.14 -5.27 -2.72
N SER A 15 19.94 -4.92 -4.00
CA SER A 15 18.67 -5.14 -4.70
C SER A 15 18.34 -6.62 -4.83
N THR A 16 19.32 -7.46 -5.18
CA THR A 16 19.11 -8.91 -5.29
C THR A 16 18.81 -9.53 -3.92
N LEU A 17 19.51 -9.10 -2.87
CA LEU A 17 19.23 -9.54 -1.50
C LEU A 17 17.82 -9.13 -1.05
N TYR A 18 17.41 -7.89 -1.29
CA TYR A 18 16.07 -7.41 -0.98
C TYR A 18 14.99 -8.18 -1.75
N GLY A 19 15.23 -8.49 -3.03
CA GLY A 19 14.36 -9.33 -3.86
C GLY A 19 14.19 -10.72 -3.27
N GLY A 20 15.29 -11.43 -2.98
CA GLY A 20 15.24 -12.78 -2.41
C GLY A 20 14.56 -12.83 -1.03
N LEU A 21 14.74 -11.80 -0.19
CA LEU A 21 14.00 -11.68 1.05
C LEU A 21 12.50 -11.49 0.78
N THR A 22 12.13 -10.61 -0.14
CA THR A 22 10.73 -10.36 -0.50
C THR A 22 10.05 -11.63 -1.06
N ASP A 23 10.76 -12.40 -1.89
CA ASP A 23 10.28 -13.67 -2.45
C ASP A 23 10.07 -14.72 -1.36
N LEU A 24 11.01 -14.84 -0.41
CA LEU A 24 10.83 -15.70 0.75
C LEU A 24 9.59 -15.29 1.57
N TRP A 25 9.41 -13.99 1.80
CA TRP A 25 8.25 -13.48 2.54
C TRP A 25 6.92 -13.80 1.83
N HIS A 26 6.85 -13.66 0.51
CA HIS A 26 5.66 -14.07 -0.26
C HIS A 26 5.45 -15.58 -0.20
N GLY A 27 6.50 -16.38 -0.36
CA GLY A 27 6.42 -17.84 -0.25
C GLY A 27 5.88 -18.33 1.11
N LEU A 28 6.19 -17.61 2.19
CA LEU A 28 5.63 -17.91 3.52
C LEU A 28 4.11 -17.63 3.63
N TYR A 29 3.59 -16.66 2.87
CA TYR A 29 2.15 -16.42 2.77
C TYR A 29 1.48 -17.48 1.89
N ASP A 30 2.08 -17.80 0.74
CA ASP A 30 1.56 -18.80 -0.20
C ASP A 30 1.53 -20.21 0.42
N ALA A 31 2.53 -20.54 1.24
CA ALA A 31 2.57 -21.78 2.01
C ALA A 31 1.60 -21.80 3.22
N GLY A 32 0.89 -20.70 3.48
CA GLY A 32 -0.06 -20.59 4.60
C GLY A 32 0.58 -20.50 5.99
N TRP A 33 1.92 -20.33 6.07
CA TRP A 33 2.63 -20.24 7.35
C TRP A 33 2.39 -18.90 8.05
N ARG A 34 2.01 -17.87 7.29
CA ARG A 34 1.62 -16.56 7.83
C ARG A 34 0.11 -16.40 7.80
N LYS A 35 -0.43 -15.81 8.88
CA LYS A 35 -1.87 -15.57 9.01
C LYS A 35 -2.34 -14.53 7.99
N SER A 36 -3.32 -14.91 7.18
CA SER A 36 -4.10 -14.00 6.34
C SER A 36 -5.46 -13.77 6.99
N ALA A 37 -5.92 -12.52 6.99
CA ALA A 37 -7.26 -12.18 7.47
C ALA A 37 -8.26 -12.33 6.31
N ALA A 38 -9.28 -13.15 6.50
CA ALA A 38 -10.44 -13.19 5.61
C ALA A 38 -11.52 -12.26 6.16
N PHE A 39 -12.16 -11.52 5.27
CA PHE A 39 -13.27 -10.65 5.60
C PHE A 39 -14.56 -11.23 5.01
N ASP A 40 -15.67 -11.07 5.72
CA ASP A 40 -17.03 -11.43 5.30
C ASP A 40 -17.60 -10.45 4.25
N ARG A 41 -16.87 -9.37 3.97
CA ARG A 41 -17.23 -8.31 3.03
C ARG A 41 -16.30 -8.28 1.83
N PHE A 42 -16.79 -7.71 0.73
CA PHE A 42 -15.98 -7.49 -0.46
C PHE A 42 -14.91 -6.42 -0.20
N VAL A 43 -13.63 -6.78 -0.43
CA VAL A 43 -12.49 -5.89 -0.22
C VAL A 43 -11.71 -5.75 -1.52
N ILE A 44 -11.55 -4.50 -1.98
CA ILE A 44 -10.68 -4.15 -3.11
C ILE A 44 -9.40 -3.54 -2.53
N SER A 45 -8.25 -4.16 -2.82
CA SER A 45 -6.93 -3.61 -2.45
C SER A 45 -6.31 -2.91 -3.66
N VAL A 46 -5.99 -1.61 -3.52
CA VAL A 46 -5.34 -0.83 -4.58
C VAL A 46 -3.87 -0.59 -4.21
N GLY A 47 -2.98 -1.26 -4.93
CA GLY A 47 -1.53 -1.22 -4.70
C GLY A 47 -0.74 -0.69 -5.89
N ASN A 48 0.57 -0.59 -5.73
CA ASN A 48 1.50 -0.40 -6.85
C ASN A 48 2.85 -1.05 -6.51
N LEU A 49 3.57 -1.51 -7.52
CA LEU A 49 4.86 -2.19 -7.42
C LEU A 49 6.03 -1.21 -7.28
N THR A 50 5.89 0.02 -7.77
CA THR A 50 6.93 1.05 -7.71
C THR A 50 6.68 2.06 -6.59
N VAL A 51 7.76 2.56 -6.00
CA VAL A 51 7.71 3.67 -5.04
C VAL A 51 7.61 5.00 -5.78
N GLY A 52 6.83 5.94 -5.23
CA GLY A 52 6.62 7.28 -5.81
C GLY A 52 5.15 7.63 -6.06
N GLY A 53 4.92 8.77 -6.70
CA GLY A 53 3.60 9.28 -7.07
C GLY A 53 2.98 8.49 -8.22
N THR A 54 2.48 7.30 -7.95
CA THR A 54 2.08 6.32 -8.97
C THR A 54 0.58 6.31 -9.24
N GLY A 55 -0.09 7.46 -9.03
CA GLY A 55 -1.51 7.63 -9.32
C GLY A 55 -2.47 6.80 -8.44
N LYS A 56 -2.02 6.22 -7.33
CA LYS A 56 -2.89 5.41 -6.45
C LYS A 56 -4.09 6.21 -5.94
N THR A 57 -3.86 7.43 -5.44
CA THR A 57 -4.92 8.30 -4.91
C THR A 57 -5.99 8.66 -5.96
N PRO A 58 -5.66 9.20 -7.14
CA PRO A 58 -6.68 9.49 -8.15
C PRO A 58 -7.36 8.22 -8.68
N HIS A 59 -6.65 7.07 -8.73
CA HIS A 59 -7.27 5.80 -9.13
C HIS A 59 -8.28 5.28 -8.10
N VAL A 60 -7.96 5.41 -6.80
CA VAL A 60 -8.91 5.08 -5.73
C VAL A 60 -10.14 6.00 -5.82
N GLU A 61 -9.95 7.31 -6.00
CA GLU A 61 -11.07 8.25 -6.16
C GLU A 61 -11.97 7.87 -7.34
N TYR A 62 -11.36 7.51 -8.48
CA TYR A 62 -12.10 7.04 -9.64
C TYR A 62 -12.96 5.82 -9.31
N LEU A 63 -12.40 4.79 -8.65
CA LEU A 63 -13.14 3.59 -8.25
C LEU A 63 -14.31 3.92 -7.32
N LEU A 64 -14.10 4.81 -6.34
CA LEU A 64 -15.17 5.23 -5.43
C LEU A 64 -16.32 5.90 -6.17
N ARG A 65 -16.02 6.80 -7.11
CA ARG A 65 -17.03 7.50 -7.90
C ARG A 65 -17.86 6.55 -8.76
N GLN A 66 -17.26 5.47 -9.27
CA GLN A 66 -17.95 4.46 -10.08
C GLN A 66 -18.80 3.52 -9.22
N LEU A 67 -18.35 3.17 -8.01
CA LEU A 67 -19.00 2.17 -7.17
C LEU A 67 -20.00 2.75 -6.17
N GLN A 68 -19.87 4.04 -5.80
CA GLN A 68 -20.76 4.70 -4.85
C GLN A 68 -22.26 4.65 -5.20
N PRO A 69 -22.70 4.60 -6.48
CA PRO A 69 -24.14 4.51 -6.78
C PRO A 69 -24.74 3.13 -6.45
N TYR A 70 -23.89 2.11 -6.34
CA TYR A 70 -24.32 0.72 -6.19
C TYR A 70 -24.08 0.17 -4.78
N PHE A 71 -23.12 0.73 -4.02
CA PHE A 71 -22.68 0.21 -2.73
C PHE A 71 -22.42 1.30 -1.70
N THR A 72 -22.62 0.97 -0.43
CA THR A 72 -22.09 1.77 0.69
C THR A 72 -20.59 1.47 0.84
N LEU A 73 -19.75 2.44 0.46
CA LEU A 73 -18.31 2.28 0.43
C LEU A 73 -17.65 2.84 1.70
N VAL A 74 -16.57 2.18 2.12
CA VAL A 74 -15.64 2.70 3.13
C VAL A 74 -14.24 2.55 2.58
N THR A 75 -13.41 3.56 2.75
CA THR A 75 -12.00 3.52 2.36
C THR A 75 -11.10 3.40 3.56
N LEU A 76 -10.06 2.59 3.43
CA LEU A 76 -9.01 2.47 4.43
C LEU A 76 -7.70 2.94 3.80
N SER A 77 -7.07 3.92 4.45
CA SER A 77 -5.74 4.39 4.10
C SER A 77 -4.76 4.05 5.21
N ARG A 78 -3.48 3.87 4.86
CA ARG A 78 -2.41 3.66 5.84
C ARG A 78 -2.15 4.90 6.70
N GLY A 79 -2.51 6.10 6.21
CA GLY A 79 -2.21 7.36 6.89
C GLY A 79 -0.70 7.62 7.00
N TYR A 80 0.04 7.48 5.88
CA TYR A 80 1.48 7.71 5.87
C TYR A 80 1.80 9.17 6.21
N GLY A 81 2.73 9.39 7.15
CA GLY A 81 3.15 10.73 7.59
C GLY A 81 2.31 11.35 8.71
N ARG A 82 1.31 10.63 9.24
CA ARG A 82 0.51 11.10 10.38
C ARG A 82 1.26 10.97 11.70
N HIS A 83 0.90 11.80 12.68
CA HIS A 83 1.58 11.82 13.99
C HIS A 83 0.96 10.85 15.00
N THR A 84 -0.27 10.39 14.81
CA THR A 84 -0.90 9.44 15.74
C THR A 84 -0.64 7.97 15.37
N LYS A 85 -1.00 7.04 16.26
CA LYS A 85 -0.79 5.60 16.12
C LYS A 85 -2.11 4.84 16.32
N GLY A 86 -2.18 3.62 15.78
CA GLY A 86 -3.37 2.76 15.89
C GLY A 86 -4.47 3.10 14.87
N TYR A 87 -5.58 2.38 14.94
CA TYR A 87 -6.75 2.65 14.09
C TYR A 87 -7.37 4.00 14.45
N ARG A 88 -7.78 4.77 13.43
CA ARG A 88 -8.52 6.01 13.61
C ARG A 88 -9.56 6.18 12.51
N LEU A 89 -10.77 6.52 12.92
CA LEU A 89 -11.82 6.94 12.01
C LEU A 89 -11.60 8.42 11.66
N VAL A 90 -11.58 8.74 10.37
CA VAL A 90 -11.32 10.10 9.88
C VAL A 90 -12.64 10.75 9.47
N GLY A 91 -12.94 11.91 10.04
CA GLY A 91 -14.05 12.78 9.65
C GLY A 91 -13.62 13.96 8.78
N LEU A 92 -14.58 14.76 8.32
CA LEU A 92 -14.31 15.92 7.45
C LEU A 92 -13.53 17.05 8.13
N ALA A 93 -13.55 17.11 9.47
CA ALA A 93 -12.84 18.13 10.25
C ALA A 93 -11.43 17.70 10.66
N ASP A 94 -11.05 16.45 10.37
CA ASP A 94 -9.76 15.91 10.74
C ASP A 94 -8.67 16.32 9.73
N THR A 95 -7.48 16.65 10.23
CA THR A 95 -6.29 16.97 9.44
C THR A 95 -5.20 15.92 9.65
N ALA A 96 -4.14 15.94 8.83
CA ALA A 96 -3.03 14.99 8.95
C ALA A 96 -2.31 15.05 10.32
N GLU A 97 -2.39 16.18 11.03
CA GLU A 97 -1.83 16.34 12.37
C GLU A 97 -2.75 15.78 13.46
N THR A 98 -4.07 15.89 13.27
CA THR A 98 -5.05 15.36 14.22
C THR A 98 -5.31 13.86 14.03
N VAL A 99 -4.87 13.28 12.90
CA VAL A 99 -5.09 11.87 12.52
C VAL A 99 -3.92 10.96 12.82
#